data_AF-A0A2M7EZ82-F1
#
_entry.id   AF-A0A2M7EZ82-F1
#
_cell.length_a   1.000
_cell.length_b   1.000
_cell.length_c   1.000
_cell.angle_alpha   90.00
_cell.angle_beta   90.00
_cell.angle_gamma   90.00
#
_symmetry.space_group_name_H-M   'P 1'
#
loop_
_entity.id
_entity.type
_entity.pdbx_description
1 polymer ?
#
loop_
_entity_poly.entity_id
_entity_poly.type
_entity_poly.pdbx_seq_one_letter_code
_entity_poly.pdbx_strand_id
1 'polypeptide(L)'
;MKHAVFIQTNHKQIVGAIVAEHALRRYSAHNDKFDIHIMDSRDYPYFAAHEGKEYLRDGIKRAWLNDDLQSFTPTRMMPPELMGYEGRAVVIDPDIFACADIWELLSRDMKGKAIMARMRSGPKGLIDGNFASSAMLLDCAKLKHWKVEEQFKAMFDGTLDYQDWIGLRKEPRETIELFEKEWNDFDKFTLETKMLHTTRRKTQPWKTGLKVDWRPSERFRAFPPAGWVLRLRRHLFGEYGLMGNYKAHPDKNQERFFLGLLKECLIEGKITEDFLREEMARNHVRHDAFEMLERTPDLPPAPAHPLTTRDLARAA
;
A
#
# COMPACT_ATOMS: atom_id res chain seq x y z
N MET A 1 5.22 -13.35 22.82
CA MET A 1 5.79 -12.62 21.66
C MET A 1 4.74 -11.67 21.15
N LYS A 2 5.06 -10.38 20.97
CA LYS A 2 4.12 -9.36 20.48
C LYS A 2 3.89 -9.54 18.97
N HIS A 3 2.66 -9.33 18.52
CA HIS A 3 2.29 -9.37 17.10
C HIS A 3 1.50 -8.11 16.77
N ALA A 4 1.84 -7.45 15.66
CA ALA A 4 1.09 -6.28 15.21
C ALA A 4 1.05 -6.20 13.68
N VAL A 5 0.01 -5.59 13.15
CA VAL A 5 -0.08 -5.18 11.74
C VAL A 5 0.07 -3.66 11.67
N PHE A 6 0.92 -3.18 10.78
CA PHE A 6 1.11 -1.76 10.53
C PHE A 6 0.63 -1.43 9.13
N ILE A 7 -0.32 -0.49 9.03
CA ILE A 7 -0.91 -0.03 7.77
C ILE A 7 -0.34 1.35 7.46
N GLN A 8 0.51 1.47 6.45
CA GLN A 8 1.15 2.74 6.13
C GLN A 8 0.24 3.63 5.32
N THR A 9 0.14 4.93 5.62
CA THR A 9 -0.74 5.83 4.89
C THR A 9 -0.30 7.29 4.94
N ASN A 10 -0.99 8.12 4.16
CA ASN A 10 -0.99 9.58 4.24
C ASN A 10 -2.43 10.09 4.16
N HIS A 11 -2.60 11.41 4.21
CA HIS A 11 -3.93 12.05 4.12
C HIS A 11 -4.72 11.65 2.87
N LYS A 12 -4.06 11.33 1.74
CA LYS A 12 -4.74 10.97 0.48
C LYS A 12 -5.24 9.53 0.42
N GLN A 13 -4.78 8.66 1.31
CA GLN A 13 -5.12 7.23 1.34
C GLN A 13 -5.70 6.78 2.68
N ILE A 14 -6.07 7.71 3.57
CA ILE A 14 -6.58 7.39 4.92
C ILE A 14 -7.83 6.52 4.89
N VAL A 15 -8.75 6.76 3.95
CA VAL A 15 -9.94 5.90 3.75
C VAL A 15 -9.53 4.47 3.40
N GLY A 16 -8.54 4.30 2.52
CA GLY A 16 -8.00 2.98 2.18
C GLY A 16 -7.43 2.27 3.41
N ALA A 17 -6.68 2.98 4.25
CA ALA A 17 -6.09 2.44 5.46
C ALA A 17 -7.14 1.96 6.49
N ILE A 18 -8.21 2.74 6.71
CA ILE A 18 -9.31 2.36 7.62
C ILE A 18 -10.06 1.14 7.08
N VAL A 19 -10.30 1.10 5.77
CA VAL A 19 -10.93 -0.05 5.10
C VAL A 19 -10.03 -1.29 5.17
N ALA A 20 -8.71 -1.14 5.04
CA ALA A 20 -7.74 -2.23 5.21
C ALA A 20 -7.72 -2.77 6.65
N GLU A 21 -7.78 -1.89 7.66
CA GLU A 21 -7.93 -2.30 9.05
C GLU A 21 -9.22 -3.09 9.26
N HIS A 22 -10.35 -2.58 8.75
CA HIS A 22 -11.62 -3.28 8.82
C HIS A 22 -11.52 -4.67 8.18
N ALA A 23 -10.90 -4.79 7.01
CA ALA A 23 -10.72 -6.07 6.32
C ALA A 23 -9.92 -7.07 7.16
N LEU A 24 -8.82 -6.64 7.78
CA LEU A 24 -8.02 -7.49 8.68
C LEU A 24 -8.85 -7.99 9.86
N ARG A 25 -9.61 -7.09 10.50
CA ARG A 25 -10.47 -7.44 11.65
C ARG A 25 -11.62 -8.36 11.23
N ARG A 26 -12.24 -8.11 10.08
CA ARG A 26 -13.36 -8.87 9.52
C ARG A 26 -13.01 -10.34 9.31
N TYR A 27 -11.83 -10.61 8.73
CA TYR A 27 -11.46 -11.96 8.32
C TYR A 27 -10.65 -12.74 9.36
N SER A 28 -10.24 -12.10 10.47
CA SER A 28 -9.47 -12.79 11.50
C SER A 28 -10.34 -13.35 12.62
N ALA A 29 -10.12 -14.63 12.96
CA ALA A 29 -10.68 -15.24 14.17
C ALA A 29 -9.81 -14.96 15.41
N HIS A 30 -8.72 -14.21 15.26
CA HIS A 30 -7.64 -14.04 16.24
C HIS A 30 -7.43 -12.58 16.63
N ASN A 31 -8.50 -11.78 16.61
CA ASN A 31 -8.44 -10.34 16.85
C ASN A 31 -7.81 -9.94 18.20
N ASP A 32 -7.86 -10.82 19.19
CA ASP A 32 -7.27 -10.68 20.51
C ASP A 32 -5.76 -10.94 20.56
N LYS A 33 -5.16 -11.50 19.50
CA LYS A 33 -3.75 -11.92 19.47
C LYS A 33 -2.80 -10.92 18.82
N PHE A 34 -3.31 -9.85 18.23
CA PHE A 34 -2.50 -8.84 17.56
C PHE A 34 -3.14 -7.45 17.57
N ASP A 35 -2.28 -6.45 17.56
CA ASP A 35 -2.65 -5.05 17.42
C ASP A 35 -2.65 -4.62 15.94
N ILE A 36 -3.40 -3.58 15.61
CA ILE A 36 -3.32 -2.92 14.29
C ILE A 36 -3.00 -1.45 14.54
N HIS A 37 -2.04 -0.92 13.79
CA HIS A 37 -1.63 0.47 13.84
C HIS A 37 -1.70 1.08 12.44
N ILE A 38 -2.57 2.08 12.26
CA ILE A 38 -2.51 2.94 11.07
C ILE A 38 -1.41 3.97 11.30
N MET A 39 -0.46 4.03 10.38
CA MET A 39 0.70 4.92 10.43
C MET A 39 0.53 6.05 9.43
N ASP A 40 0.20 7.24 9.90
CA ASP A 40 0.14 8.41 9.04
C ASP A 40 1.51 9.08 8.94
N SER A 41 2.00 9.28 7.72
CA SER A 41 3.25 10.01 7.46
C SER A 41 3.33 11.39 8.13
N ARG A 42 2.19 12.04 8.42
CA ARG A 42 2.10 13.35 9.05
C ARG A 42 2.54 13.34 10.52
N ASP A 43 2.53 12.18 11.17
CA ASP A 43 2.95 12.03 12.58
C ASP A 43 4.48 12.12 12.75
N TYR A 44 5.22 12.23 11.65
CA TYR A 44 6.67 12.18 11.59
C TYR A 44 7.23 13.50 11.03
N PRO A 45 7.61 14.47 11.88
CA PRO A 45 7.96 15.83 11.47
C PRO A 45 9.11 15.93 10.45
N TYR A 46 9.98 14.92 10.40
CA TYR A 46 11.06 14.88 9.42
C TYR A 46 10.56 14.81 7.98
N PHE A 47 9.36 14.31 7.69
CA PHE A 47 8.78 14.39 6.34
C PHE A 47 8.49 15.83 5.94
N ALA A 48 7.81 16.59 6.82
CA ALA A 48 7.50 18.00 6.61
C ALA A 48 8.78 18.84 6.46
N ALA A 49 9.79 18.57 7.29
CA ALA A 49 11.08 19.28 7.26
C ALA A 49 11.89 19.08 5.96
N HIS A 50 11.49 18.14 5.09
CA HIS A 50 12.16 17.85 3.82
C HIS A 50 11.30 18.15 2.58
N GLU A 51 10.13 18.78 2.74
CA GLU A 51 9.33 19.25 1.60
C GLU A 51 10.18 20.08 0.62
N GLY A 52 10.08 19.75 -0.67
CA GLY A 52 10.80 20.43 -1.75
C GLY A 52 12.30 20.11 -1.87
N LYS A 53 12.92 19.46 -0.88
CA LYS A 53 14.35 19.09 -0.95
C LYS A 53 14.58 17.96 -1.93
N GLU A 54 15.76 17.95 -2.56
CA GLU A 54 16.16 16.87 -3.47
C GLU A 54 16.66 15.64 -2.72
N TYR A 55 16.17 14.46 -3.11
CA TYR A 55 16.62 13.16 -2.60
C TYR A 55 17.04 12.23 -3.74
N LEU A 56 17.90 11.26 -3.42
CA LEU A 56 18.38 10.25 -4.35
C LEU A 56 17.33 9.16 -4.58
N ARG A 57 16.95 8.96 -5.85
CA ARG A 57 16.02 7.91 -6.28
C ARG A 57 16.42 7.32 -7.62
N ASP A 58 16.82 6.06 -7.60
CA ASP A 58 17.28 5.31 -8.77
C ASP A 58 18.41 6.03 -9.51
N GLY A 59 19.41 6.51 -8.78
CA GLY A 59 20.60 7.18 -9.29
C GLY A 59 20.40 8.64 -9.75
N ILE A 60 19.21 9.22 -9.57
CA ILE A 60 18.92 10.62 -9.92
C ILE A 60 18.31 11.38 -8.74
N LYS A 61 18.52 12.69 -8.71
CA LYS A 61 17.89 13.57 -7.72
C LYS A 61 16.46 13.93 -8.12
N ARG A 62 15.56 14.00 -7.14
CA ARG A 62 14.15 14.42 -7.31
C ARG A 62 13.69 15.20 -6.09
N ALA A 63 12.80 16.19 -6.28
CA ALA A 63 12.16 16.88 -5.16
C ALA A 63 11.21 15.94 -4.39
N TRP A 64 11.36 15.91 -3.07
CA TRP A 64 10.44 15.27 -2.14
C TRP A 64 9.15 16.08 -2.05
N LEU A 65 8.00 15.41 -2.21
CA LEU A 65 6.68 16.01 -2.06
C LEU A 65 5.86 15.17 -1.07
N ASN A 66 5.45 15.76 0.04
CA ASN A 66 4.58 15.12 1.02
C ASN A 66 3.18 14.88 0.45
N ASP A 67 2.76 15.68 -0.53
CA ASP A 67 1.48 15.52 -1.22
C ASP A 67 1.50 14.43 -2.31
N ASP A 68 2.63 13.77 -2.60
CA ASP A 68 2.63 12.61 -3.49
C ASP A 68 1.82 11.46 -2.86
N LEU A 69 0.98 10.79 -3.65
CA LEU A 69 0.15 9.68 -3.19
C LEU A 69 0.95 8.62 -2.41
N GLN A 70 2.22 8.40 -2.75
CA GLN A 70 3.07 7.37 -2.12
C GLN A 70 4.14 7.95 -1.17
N SER A 71 3.99 9.18 -0.70
CA SER A 71 4.95 9.84 0.23
C SER A 71 5.17 9.06 1.53
N PHE A 72 4.17 8.29 1.98
CA PHE A 72 4.25 7.45 3.17
C PHE A 72 5.20 6.25 3.04
N THR A 73 5.63 5.86 1.84
CA THR A 73 6.39 4.63 1.60
C THR A 73 7.59 4.37 2.53
N PRO A 74 8.37 5.36 3.00
CA PRO A 74 9.45 5.09 3.97
C PRO A 74 8.96 4.56 5.32
N THR A 75 7.72 4.86 5.71
CA THR A 75 7.14 4.38 6.97
C THR A 75 6.99 2.86 7.04
N ARG A 76 7.09 2.15 5.91
CA ARG A 76 7.11 0.67 5.85
C ARG A 76 8.25 0.05 6.67
N MET A 77 9.29 0.83 6.95
CA MET A 77 10.48 0.39 7.68
C MET A 77 10.41 0.74 9.18
N MET A 78 9.38 1.45 9.63
CA MET A 78 9.22 1.88 11.03
C MET A 78 8.83 0.76 12.01
N PRO A 79 8.09 -0.29 11.63
CA PRO A 79 7.55 -1.24 12.61
C PRO A 79 8.55 -1.87 13.58
N PRO A 80 9.79 -2.23 13.18
CA PRO A 80 10.79 -2.69 14.15
C PRO A 80 11.08 -1.67 15.25
N GLU A 81 11.28 -0.39 14.92
CA GLU A 81 11.51 0.67 15.91
C GLU A 81 10.30 0.87 16.83
N LEU A 82 9.09 0.92 16.26
CA LEU A 82 7.85 1.12 17.03
C LEU A 82 7.53 -0.05 17.96
N MET A 83 7.97 -1.26 17.62
CA MET A 83 7.84 -2.43 18.49
C MET A 83 9.00 -2.57 19.49
N GLY A 84 9.91 -1.59 19.56
CA GLY A 84 11.09 -1.67 20.43
C GLY A 84 12.09 -2.75 20.00
N TYR A 85 12.10 -3.10 18.72
CA TYR A 85 12.83 -4.21 18.12
C TYR A 85 12.51 -5.56 18.75
N GLU A 86 11.23 -5.80 19.03
CA GLU A 86 10.72 -7.06 19.59
C GLU A 86 9.50 -7.58 18.82
N GLY A 87 9.30 -8.90 18.83
CA GLY A 87 8.10 -9.50 18.27
C GLY A 87 8.07 -9.56 16.75
N ARG A 88 6.86 -9.70 16.21
CA ARG A 88 6.60 -9.82 14.77
C ARG A 88 5.66 -8.74 14.28
N ALA A 89 5.99 -8.15 13.13
CA ALA A 89 5.15 -7.20 12.45
C ALA A 89 4.74 -7.71 11.07
N VAL A 90 3.48 -7.53 10.69
CA VAL A 90 3.10 -7.48 9.29
C VAL A 90 2.98 -6.03 8.85
N VAL A 91 3.63 -5.69 7.75
CA VAL A 91 3.56 -4.39 7.08
C VAL A 91 2.59 -4.52 5.93
N ILE A 92 1.65 -3.58 5.75
CA ILE A 92 0.84 -3.46 4.53
C ILE A 92 0.65 -2.01 4.11
N ASP A 93 0.67 -1.77 2.80
CA ASP A 93 0.22 -0.52 2.19
C ASP A 93 -1.31 -0.30 2.39
N PRO A 94 -1.81 0.94 2.27
CA PRO A 94 -3.21 1.27 2.56
C PRO A 94 -4.15 0.84 1.42
N ASP A 95 -3.62 0.33 0.32
CA ASP A 95 -4.34 -0.19 -0.84
C ASP A 95 -4.26 -1.73 -0.94
N ILE A 96 -4.03 -2.38 0.21
CA ILE A 96 -4.05 -3.83 0.42
C ILE A 96 -5.20 -4.23 1.34
N PHE A 97 -6.07 -5.14 0.88
CA PHE A 97 -7.26 -5.58 1.60
C PHE A 97 -7.23 -7.09 1.83
N ALA A 98 -7.28 -7.52 3.09
CA ALA A 98 -7.29 -8.93 3.46
C ALA A 98 -8.65 -9.60 3.20
N CYS A 99 -8.63 -10.82 2.67
CA CYS A 99 -9.80 -11.69 2.47
C CYS A 99 -9.58 -13.09 3.10
N ALA A 100 -8.61 -13.20 4.01
CA ALA A 100 -8.26 -14.38 4.78
C ALA A 100 -7.73 -13.95 6.17
N ASP A 101 -7.60 -14.90 7.10
CA ASP A 101 -7.12 -14.62 8.44
C ASP A 101 -5.62 -14.25 8.43
N ILE A 102 -5.31 -12.98 8.73
CA ILE A 102 -3.94 -12.46 8.79
C ILE A 102 -3.06 -13.19 9.81
N TRP A 103 -3.66 -13.84 10.80
CA TRP A 103 -2.93 -14.63 11.79
C TRP A 103 -2.07 -15.72 11.14
N GLU A 104 -2.53 -16.33 10.05
CA GLU A 104 -1.76 -17.34 9.31
C GLU A 104 -0.40 -16.81 8.82
N LEU A 105 -0.32 -15.50 8.53
CA LEU A 105 0.93 -14.85 8.15
C LEU A 105 1.72 -14.42 9.39
N LEU A 106 1.09 -13.77 10.37
CA LEU A 106 1.76 -13.32 11.60
C LEU A 106 2.42 -14.47 12.38
N SER A 107 1.75 -15.61 12.48
CA SER A 107 2.22 -16.79 13.22
C SER A 107 3.15 -17.69 12.40
N ARG A 108 3.45 -17.35 11.15
CA ARG A 108 4.22 -18.18 10.22
C ARG A 108 5.65 -18.44 10.69
N ASP A 109 6.20 -19.62 10.39
CA ASP A 109 7.62 -19.85 10.57
C ASP A 109 8.43 -19.07 9.54
N MET A 110 9.28 -18.16 10.01
CA MET A 110 10.17 -17.34 9.18
C MET A 110 11.48 -18.06 8.83
N LYS A 111 11.69 -19.31 9.27
CA LYS A 111 12.89 -20.12 8.98
C LYS A 111 14.20 -19.42 9.33
N GLY A 112 14.19 -18.70 10.45
CA GLY A 112 15.33 -17.89 10.90
C GLY A 112 15.56 -16.60 10.10
N LYS A 113 14.77 -16.28 9.08
CA LYS A 113 14.89 -15.06 8.28
C LYS A 113 14.39 -13.82 9.03
N ALA A 114 14.84 -12.64 8.60
CA ALA A 114 14.43 -11.36 9.17
C ALA A 114 13.17 -10.82 8.48
N ILE A 115 13.00 -11.10 7.19
CA ILE A 115 11.92 -10.57 6.36
C ILE A 115 11.32 -11.73 5.55
N MET A 116 9.99 -11.78 5.42
CA MET A 116 9.32 -12.49 4.35
C MET A 116 8.56 -11.51 3.45
N ALA A 117 8.77 -11.60 2.14
CA ALA A 117 8.09 -10.76 1.16
C ALA A 117 8.00 -11.46 -0.19
N ARG A 118 7.13 -11.01 -1.10
CA ARG A 118 7.14 -11.48 -2.50
C ARG A 118 8.09 -10.65 -3.36
N MET A 119 8.58 -11.25 -4.44
CA MET A 119 9.21 -10.49 -5.52
C MET A 119 8.19 -9.61 -6.26
N ARG A 120 8.65 -8.46 -6.76
CA ARG A 120 7.86 -7.64 -7.69
C ARG A 120 7.66 -8.38 -9.02
N SER A 121 6.55 -8.10 -9.70
CA SER A 121 6.32 -8.64 -11.05
C SER A 121 7.13 -7.91 -12.13
N GLY A 122 7.36 -8.61 -13.24
CA GLY A 122 7.97 -8.05 -14.45
C GLY A 122 9.44 -7.63 -14.27
N PRO A 123 9.94 -6.68 -15.08
CA PRO A 123 11.34 -6.25 -15.06
C PRO A 123 11.85 -5.80 -13.69
N LYS A 124 10.98 -5.23 -12.84
CA LYS A 124 11.38 -4.80 -11.49
C LYS A 124 11.80 -5.97 -10.59
N GLY A 125 11.16 -7.13 -10.71
CA GLY A 125 11.59 -8.32 -10.00
C GLY A 125 12.73 -9.03 -10.72
N LEU A 126 12.55 -9.25 -12.02
CA LEU A 126 13.46 -10.10 -12.82
C LEU A 126 14.83 -9.45 -13.09
N ILE A 127 14.88 -8.13 -13.28
CA ILE A 127 16.09 -7.40 -13.64
C ILE A 127 16.62 -6.62 -12.44
N ASP A 128 15.74 -5.90 -11.73
CA ASP A 128 16.17 -5.03 -10.64
C ASP A 128 16.26 -5.75 -9.27
N GLY A 129 15.88 -7.03 -9.19
CA GLY A 129 15.91 -7.81 -7.96
C GLY A 129 15.01 -7.27 -6.85
N ASN A 130 14.00 -6.46 -7.18
CA ASN A 130 13.19 -5.79 -6.17
C ASN A 130 12.19 -6.73 -5.50
N PHE A 131 12.17 -6.68 -4.18
CA PHE A 131 11.08 -7.18 -3.36
C PHE A 131 9.95 -6.15 -3.26
N ALA A 132 8.75 -6.63 -2.95
CA ALA A 132 7.58 -5.80 -2.75
C ALA A 132 7.41 -5.49 -1.26
N SER A 133 8.07 -4.44 -0.78
CA SER A 133 7.92 -3.95 0.60
C SER A 133 6.51 -3.45 0.95
N SER A 134 5.60 -3.39 -0.02
CA SER A 134 4.18 -3.07 0.18
C SER A 134 3.49 -4.08 1.11
N ALA A 135 3.98 -5.31 1.19
CA ALA A 135 3.58 -6.25 2.22
C ALA A 135 4.77 -7.09 2.68
N MET A 136 5.02 -7.15 3.98
CA MET A 136 6.14 -7.89 4.57
C MET A 136 5.74 -8.52 5.89
N LEU A 137 6.28 -9.69 6.21
CA LEU A 137 6.34 -10.21 7.57
C LEU A 137 7.76 -9.97 8.11
N LEU A 138 7.87 -9.39 9.29
CA LEU A 138 9.12 -8.95 9.89
C LEU A 138 9.36 -9.64 11.24
N ASP A 139 10.61 -10.07 11.45
CA ASP A 139 11.16 -10.41 12.76
C ASP A 139 11.87 -9.15 13.29
N CYS A 140 11.15 -8.37 14.11
CA CYS A 140 11.59 -7.04 14.51
C CYS A 140 12.93 -7.06 15.26
N ALA A 141 13.25 -8.14 15.96
CA ALA A 141 14.50 -8.29 16.69
C ALA A 141 15.75 -8.41 15.80
N LYS A 142 15.57 -8.81 14.54
CA LYS A 142 16.67 -8.92 13.55
C LYS A 142 16.87 -7.67 12.71
N LEU A 143 16.01 -6.67 12.84
CA LEU A 143 16.00 -5.46 12.01
C LEU A 143 16.46 -4.22 12.79
N LYS A 144 17.42 -4.37 13.71
CA LYS A 144 17.96 -3.27 14.54
C LYS A 144 18.70 -2.19 13.74
N HIS A 145 19.07 -2.49 12.50
CA HIS A 145 19.67 -1.54 11.57
C HIS A 145 18.64 -0.65 10.88
N TRP A 146 17.34 -0.97 10.97
CA TRP A 146 16.28 -0.08 10.50
C TRP A 146 16.11 1.06 11.50
N LYS A 147 16.50 2.25 11.05
CA LYS A 147 16.49 3.51 11.78
C LYS A 147 15.96 4.57 10.84
N VAL A 148 14.64 4.66 10.76
CA VAL A 148 13.96 5.25 9.60
C VAL A 148 14.24 6.73 9.46
N GLU A 149 14.30 7.49 10.55
CA GLU A 149 14.61 8.92 10.46
C GLU A 149 16.05 9.15 9.94
N GLU A 150 17.03 8.37 10.43
CA GLU A 150 18.42 8.44 9.96
C GLU A 150 18.51 8.07 8.48
N GLN A 151 17.88 6.97 8.09
CA GLN A 151 17.86 6.46 6.71
C GLN A 151 17.10 7.41 5.77
N PHE A 152 16.02 8.03 6.23
CA PHE A 152 15.27 9.01 5.47
C PHE A 152 16.15 10.22 5.16
N LYS A 153 16.87 10.77 6.15
CA LYS A 153 17.83 11.87 5.97
C LYS A 153 18.96 11.49 5.00
N ALA A 154 19.48 10.26 5.09
CA ALA A 154 20.52 9.75 4.20
C ALA A 154 20.14 9.78 2.71
N MET A 155 18.85 9.76 2.37
CA MET A 155 18.40 9.93 0.98
C MET A 155 18.69 11.34 0.43
N PHE A 156 18.61 12.36 1.29
CA PHE A 156 18.85 13.75 0.92
C PHE A 156 20.36 14.07 0.88
N ASP A 157 21.13 13.39 1.72
CA ASP A 157 22.61 13.43 1.66
C ASP A 157 23.17 12.65 0.47
N GLY A 158 22.33 11.86 -0.21
CA GLY A 158 22.70 11.06 -1.38
C GLY A 158 23.48 9.78 -1.06
N THR A 159 23.53 9.38 0.22
CA THR A 159 24.22 8.16 0.68
C THR A 159 23.30 6.94 0.68
N LEU A 160 21.98 7.14 0.65
CA LEU A 160 20.98 6.09 0.46
C LEU A 160 20.11 6.36 -0.77
N ASP A 161 19.94 5.36 -1.64
CA ASP A 161 18.99 5.45 -2.76
C ASP A 161 17.62 4.95 -2.30
N TYR A 162 16.58 5.75 -2.55
CA TYR A 162 15.20 5.40 -2.22
C TYR A 162 14.75 4.05 -2.81
N GLN A 163 15.15 3.70 -4.04
CA GLN A 163 14.80 2.40 -4.64
C GLN A 163 15.56 1.24 -4.00
N ASP A 164 16.79 1.46 -3.55
CA ASP A 164 17.54 0.41 -2.85
C ASP A 164 16.89 0.10 -1.51
N TRP A 165 16.42 1.13 -0.81
CA TRP A 165 15.74 1.01 0.47
C TRP A 165 14.35 0.38 0.32
N ILE A 166 13.44 1.00 -0.45
CA ILE A 166 12.06 0.50 -0.62
C ILE A 166 12.02 -0.83 -1.37
N GLY A 167 12.99 -1.10 -2.24
CA GLY A 167 13.10 -2.37 -2.99
C GLY A 167 13.80 -3.50 -2.24
N LEU A 168 14.32 -3.24 -1.02
CA LEU A 168 15.17 -4.14 -0.24
C LEU A 168 16.38 -4.66 -1.02
N ARG A 169 16.94 -3.87 -1.95
CA ARG A 169 18.02 -4.32 -2.85
C ARG A 169 19.35 -4.55 -2.12
N LYS A 170 19.55 -3.84 -1.02
CA LYS A 170 20.77 -3.90 -0.21
C LYS A 170 20.61 -4.75 1.05
N GLU A 171 19.42 -5.29 1.30
CA GLU A 171 19.25 -6.28 2.35
C GLU A 171 19.93 -7.59 1.91
N PRO A 172 20.72 -8.26 2.80
CA PRO A 172 21.39 -9.50 2.42
C PRO A 172 20.35 -10.56 2.02
N ARG A 173 20.50 -11.15 0.84
CA ARG A 173 19.47 -12.02 0.23
C ARG A 173 19.11 -13.21 1.12
N GLU A 174 20.08 -13.72 1.86
CA GLU A 174 19.97 -14.82 2.81
C GLU A 174 19.13 -14.48 4.06
N THR A 175 18.83 -13.20 4.30
CA THR A 175 17.97 -12.74 5.40
C THR A 175 16.49 -12.63 4.99
N ILE A 176 16.18 -12.83 3.70
CA ILE A 176 14.84 -12.70 3.13
C ILE A 176 14.33 -14.08 2.67
N GLU A 177 13.14 -14.47 3.11
CA GLU A 177 12.39 -15.61 2.56
C GLU A 177 11.20 -15.12 1.72
N LEU A 178 10.75 -15.93 0.77
CA LEU A 178 9.56 -15.65 -0.01
C LEU A 178 8.31 -16.18 0.68
N PHE A 179 7.24 -15.39 0.71
CA PHE A 179 5.89 -15.91 0.90
C PHE A 179 5.16 -16.07 -0.44
N GLU A 180 4.03 -16.77 -0.41
CA GLU A 180 3.19 -16.97 -1.59
C GLU A 180 2.63 -15.63 -2.10
N LYS A 181 2.46 -15.51 -3.41
CA LYS A 181 2.03 -14.25 -4.06
C LYS A 181 0.65 -13.79 -3.58
N GLU A 182 -0.17 -14.72 -3.13
CA GLU A 182 -1.53 -14.56 -2.64
C GLU A 182 -1.61 -13.67 -1.38
N TRP A 183 -0.51 -13.59 -0.61
CA TRP A 183 -0.38 -12.66 0.53
C TRP A 183 -0.09 -11.21 0.11
N ASN A 184 0.03 -10.91 -1.17
CA ASN A 184 0.23 -9.55 -1.66
C ASN A 184 -0.14 -9.52 -3.15
N ASP A 185 -1.37 -9.93 -3.51
CA ASP A 185 -1.71 -10.25 -4.91
C ASP A 185 -1.95 -9.00 -5.75
N PHE A 186 -1.22 -8.86 -6.85
CA PHE A 186 -1.15 -7.60 -7.60
C PHE A 186 -2.24 -7.51 -8.65
N ASP A 187 -3.30 -6.74 -8.35
CA ASP A 187 -4.45 -6.48 -9.22
C ASP A 187 -5.08 -7.77 -9.79
N LYS A 188 -4.91 -8.89 -9.09
CA LYS A 188 -5.48 -10.19 -9.40
C LYS A 188 -6.30 -10.64 -8.20
N PHE A 189 -7.58 -10.91 -8.44
CA PHE A 189 -8.51 -11.31 -7.38
C PHE A 189 -9.18 -12.63 -7.75
N THR A 190 -8.73 -13.70 -7.11
CA THR A 190 -9.24 -15.07 -7.29
C THR A 190 -9.55 -15.70 -5.94
N LEU A 191 -10.11 -16.92 -5.92
CA LEU A 191 -10.46 -17.61 -4.67
C LEU A 191 -9.22 -17.95 -3.82
N GLU A 192 -8.03 -17.95 -4.41
CA GLU A 192 -6.76 -18.19 -3.73
C GLU A 192 -6.19 -16.90 -3.11
N THR A 193 -6.66 -15.72 -3.50
CA THR A 193 -6.15 -14.45 -2.99
C THR A 193 -6.38 -14.37 -1.47
N LYS A 194 -5.36 -13.97 -0.71
CA LYS A 194 -5.43 -13.75 0.74
C LYS A 194 -5.38 -12.27 1.11
N MET A 195 -4.57 -11.50 0.39
CA MET A 195 -4.56 -10.04 0.45
C MET A 195 -4.53 -9.47 -0.96
N LEU A 196 -5.60 -8.79 -1.35
CA LEU A 196 -5.70 -8.10 -2.63
C LEU A 196 -4.94 -6.77 -2.55
N HIS A 197 -3.96 -6.57 -3.41
CA HIS A 197 -3.22 -5.31 -3.53
C HIS A 197 -3.59 -4.61 -4.84
N THR A 198 -4.26 -3.46 -4.73
CA THR A 198 -4.72 -2.65 -5.86
C THR A 198 -3.61 -1.75 -6.42
N THR A 199 -2.51 -2.38 -6.88
CA THR A 199 -1.25 -1.71 -7.22
C THR A 199 -1.35 -0.71 -8.37
N ARG A 200 -2.32 -0.92 -9.27
CA ARG A 200 -2.57 -0.01 -10.40
C ARG A 200 -3.29 1.22 -9.89
N ARG A 201 -2.49 2.22 -9.50
CA ARG A 201 -2.95 3.56 -9.09
C ARG A 201 -4.07 4.08 -9.99
N LYS A 202 -3.94 4.03 -11.33
CA LYS A 202 -4.94 4.54 -12.28
C LYS A 202 -6.34 3.93 -12.14
N THR A 203 -6.47 2.78 -11.49
CA THR A 203 -7.71 2.01 -11.37
C THR A 203 -8.05 1.65 -9.92
N GLN A 204 -7.52 2.40 -8.94
CA GLN A 204 -7.89 2.21 -7.53
C GLN A 204 -9.41 2.45 -7.35
N PRO A 205 -10.16 1.50 -6.76
CA PRO A 205 -11.62 1.53 -6.68
C PRO A 205 -12.25 2.83 -6.16
N TRP A 206 -11.66 3.44 -5.14
CA TRP A 206 -12.19 4.64 -4.50
C TRP A 206 -11.85 5.94 -5.24
N LYS A 207 -11.01 5.91 -6.27
CA LYS A 207 -10.57 7.13 -6.98
C LYS A 207 -11.14 7.29 -8.38
N THR A 208 -11.90 6.32 -8.90
CA THR A 208 -12.51 6.37 -10.24
C THR A 208 -13.15 7.74 -10.53
N GLY A 209 -12.83 8.32 -11.70
CA GLY A 209 -13.37 9.61 -12.13
C GLY A 209 -12.59 10.84 -11.66
N LEU A 210 -11.80 10.74 -10.58
CA LEU A 210 -10.99 11.85 -10.07
C LEU A 210 -9.80 12.17 -10.99
N LYS A 211 -9.21 13.36 -10.84
CA LYS A 211 -7.94 13.70 -11.51
C LYS A 211 -6.78 12.93 -10.89
N VAL A 212 -5.82 12.53 -11.72
CA VAL A 212 -4.61 11.83 -11.25
C VAL A 212 -3.75 12.73 -10.35
N ASP A 213 -3.31 12.20 -9.20
CA ASP A 213 -2.56 12.91 -8.14
C ASP A 213 -1.21 12.24 -7.78
N TRP A 214 -0.68 11.37 -8.63
CA TRP A 214 0.56 10.63 -8.40
C TRP A 214 1.58 10.81 -9.52
N ARG A 215 2.88 10.77 -9.17
CA ARG A 215 3.96 10.86 -10.16
C ARG A 215 4.26 9.51 -10.83
N PRO A 216 4.31 9.44 -12.17
CA PRO A 216 4.73 8.23 -12.87
C PRO A 216 6.23 7.96 -12.72
N SER A 217 6.63 6.70 -12.91
CA SER A 217 8.06 6.37 -13.01
C SER A 217 8.63 7.02 -14.27
N GLU A 218 9.69 7.80 -14.13
CA GLU A 218 10.38 8.43 -15.27
C GLU A 218 11.63 7.66 -15.71
N ARG A 219 11.96 6.54 -15.05
CA ARG A 219 12.99 5.62 -15.51
C ARG A 219 12.33 4.33 -15.97
N PHE A 220 12.53 4.01 -17.25
CA PHE A 220 12.13 2.75 -17.86
C PHE A 220 13.37 2.11 -18.44
N ARG A 221 14.01 1.19 -17.68
CA ARG A 221 15.23 0.51 -18.14
C ARG A 221 15.01 -0.29 -19.44
N ALA A 222 13.80 -0.81 -19.63
CA ALA A 222 13.41 -1.53 -20.85
C ALA A 222 13.09 -0.60 -22.06
N PHE A 223 12.79 0.68 -21.83
CA PHE A 223 12.53 1.64 -22.91
C PHE A 223 12.90 3.07 -22.49
N PRO A 224 14.20 3.40 -22.45
CA PRO A 224 14.70 4.68 -21.95
C PRO A 224 14.05 5.95 -22.55
N PRO A 225 13.67 5.99 -23.85
CA PRO A 225 13.06 7.18 -24.47
C PRO A 225 11.72 7.62 -23.84
N ALA A 226 10.91 6.68 -23.32
CA ALA A 226 9.65 7.03 -22.65
C ALA A 226 9.89 7.90 -21.39
N GLY A 227 11.02 7.69 -20.72
CA GLY A 227 11.42 8.49 -19.56
C GLY A 227 11.79 9.94 -19.90
N TRP A 228 12.20 10.22 -21.15
CA TRP A 228 12.47 11.60 -21.61
C TRP A 228 11.17 12.35 -21.92
N VAL A 229 10.21 11.68 -22.57
CA VAL A 229 8.88 12.26 -22.86
C VAL A 229 8.15 12.65 -21.57
N LEU A 230 8.15 11.77 -20.56
CA LEU A 230 7.52 12.09 -19.27
C LEU A 230 8.20 13.26 -18.54
N ARG A 231 9.53 13.34 -18.61
CA ARG A 231 10.30 14.47 -18.04
C ARG A 231 9.96 15.79 -18.74
N LEU A 232 9.85 15.78 -20.07
CA LEU A 232 9.47 16.96 -20.86
C LEU A 232 8.03 17.39 -20.55
N ARG A 233 7.08 16.45 -20.48
CA ARG A 233 5.69 16.73 -20.06
C ARG A 233 5.66 17.40 -18.68
N ARG A 234 6.40 16.85 -17.70
CA ARG A 234 6.46 17.43 -16.34
C ARG A 234 7.02 18.85 -16.37
N HIS A 235 8.08 19.09 -17.15
CA HIS A 235 8.67 20.42 -17.27
C HIS A 235 7.71 21.46 -17.86
N LEU A 236 6.89 21.06 -18.83
CA LEU A 236 5.96 21.96 -19.53
C LEU A 236 4.61 22.15 -18.83
N PHE A 237 4.08 21.12 -18.17
CA PHE A 237 2.70 21.10 -17.66
C PHE A 237 2.61 20.89 -16.15
N GLY A 238 3.73 20.95 -15.42
CA GLY A 238 3.81 20.67 -14.00
C GLY A 238 3.66 19.18 -13.66
N GLU A 239 3.60 18.86 -12.37
CA GLU A 239 3.68 17.48 -11.87
C GLU A 239 2.56 16.57 -12.37
N TYR A 240 1.32 17.07 -12.39
CA TYR A 240 0.11 16.31 -12.68
C TYR A 240 -0.58 16.70 -14.00
N GLY A 241 -0.05 17.68 -14.73
CA GLY A 241 -0.66 18.18 -15.98
C GLY A 241 -0.78 17.09 -17.06
N LEU A 242 -1.93 17.06 -17.74
CA LEU A 242 -2.23 16.11 -18.83
C LEU A 242 -2.22 14.61 -18.45
N MET A 243 -2.37 14.25 -17.16
CA MET A 243 -2.46 12.84 -16.75
C MET A 243 -3.85 12.21 -16.93
N GLY A 244 -4.87 13.04 -17.12
CA GLY A 244 -6.27 12.63 -17.22
C GLY A 244 -6.85 12.19 -15.87
N ASN A 245 -7.86 11.32 -15.94
CA ASN A 245 -8.59 10.85 -14.77
C ASN A 245 -8.28 9.39 -14.45
N TYR A 246 -8.53 9.00 -13.21
CA TYR A 246 -8.65 7.61 -12.79
C TYR A 246 -9.78 6.92 -13.57
N LYS A 247 -9.56 5.66 -13.90
CA LYS A 247 -10.50 4.82 -14.65
C LYS A 247 -11.10 3.76 -13.73
N ALA A 248 -12.29 3.28 -14.07
CA ALA A 248 -12.85 2.10 -13.43
C ALA A 248 -11.90 0.90 -13.58
N HIS A 249 -11.83 0.06 -12.55
CA HIS A 249 -11.05 -1.17 -12.60
C HIS A 249 -11.68 -2.15 -13.59
N PRO A 250 -10.90 -2.82 -14.47
CA PRO A 250 -11.45 -3.75 -15.46
C PRO A 250 -12.09 -4.99 -14.82
N ASP A 251 -11.57 -5.42 -13.66
CA ASP A 251 -12.18 -6.43 -12.83
C ASP A 251 -13.08 -5.75 -11.78
N LYS A 252 -14.40 -5.81 -12.00
CA LYS A 252 -15.41 -5.22 -11.12
C LYS A 252 -15.44 -5.85 -9.73
N ASN A 253 -14.93 -7.08 -9.56
CA ASN A 253 -14.94 -7.72 -8.24
C ASN A 253 -13.99 -7.03 -7.26
N GLN A 254 -12.89 -6.46 -7.75
CA GLN A 254 -11.98 -5.66 -6.90
C GLN A 254 -12.64 -4.37 -6.44
N GLU A 255 -13.41 -3.72 -7.32
CA GLU A 255 -14.18 -2.53 -6.97
C GLU A 255 -15.27 -2.86 -5.95
N ARG A 256 -16.05 -3.93 -6.19
CA ARG A 256 -17.09 -4.38 -5.27
C ARG A 256 -16.55 -4.84 -3.92
N PHE A 257 -15.39 -5.49 -3.89
CA PHE A 257 -14.78 -5.91 -2.64
C PHE A 257 -14.41 -4.71 -1.77
N PHE A 258 -13.72 -3.72 -2.34
CA PHE A 258 -13.40 -2.49 -1.62
C PHE A 258 -14.67 -1.75 -1.16
N LEU A 259 -15.65 -1.55 -2.04
CA LEU A 259 -16.88 -0.84 -1.72
C LEU A 259 -17.72 -1.59 -0.67
N GLY A 260 -17.74 -2.92 -0.70
CA GLY A 260 -18.40 -3.74 0.31
C GLY A 260 -17.78 -3.54 1.69
N LEU A 261 -16.45 -3.54 1.80
CA LEU A 261 -15.74 -3.26 3.05
C LEU A 261 -16.00 -1.82 3.53
N LEU A 262 -16.00 -0.83 2.62
CA LEU A 262 -16.30 0.56 2.96
C LEU A 262 -17.75 0.74 3.44
N LYS A 263 -18.70 0.00 2.85
CA LYS A 263 -20.11 -0.02 3.27
C LYS A 263 -20.24 -0.51 4.71
N GLU A 264 -19.56 -1.59 5.06
CA GLU A 264 -19.52 -2.12 6.43
C GLU A 264 -18.86 -1.12 7.41
N CYS A 265 -17.79 -0.42 6.98
CA CYS A 265 -17.18 0.65 7.80
C CYS A 265 -18.15 1.78 8.16
N LEU A 266 -19.04 2.17 7.23
CA LEU A 266 -20.08 3.16 7.49
C LEU A 266 -21.14 2.63 8.45
N ILE A 267 -21.63 1.41 8.23
CA ILE A 267 -22.66 0.76 9.07
C ILE A 267 -22.16 0.62 10.52
N GLU A 268 -20.89 0.26 10.70
CA GLU A 268 -20.28 0.07 12.02
C GLU A 268 -19.77 1.38 12.66
N GLY A 269 -19.87 2.52 11.96
CA GLY A 269 -19.41 3.81 12.45
C GLY A 269 -17.88 3.97 12.52
N LYS A 270 -17.11 3.09 11.87
CA LYS A 270 -15.64 3.22 11.71
C LYS A 270 -15.28 4.39 10.79
N ILE A 271 -16.15 4.66 9.82
CA ILE A 271 -16.14 5.86 8.97
C ILE A 271 -17.51 6.52 9.11
N THR A 272 -17.56 7.82 9.34
CA THR A 272 -18.82 8.58 9.33
C THR A 272 -19.13 9.11 7.94
N GLU A 273 -20.41 9.40 7.67
CA GLU A 273 -20.78 10.07 6.41
C GLU A 273 -20.06 11.41 6.23
N ASP A 274 -19.99 12.22 7.28
CA ASP A 274 -19.34 13.54 7.24
C ASP A 274 -17.86 13.42 6.88
N PHE A 275 -17.15 12.47 7.49
CA PHE A 275 -15.76 12.17 7.16
C PHE A 275 -15.61 11.76 5.69
N LEU A 276 -16.46 10.86 5.20
CA LEU A 276 -16.40 10.41 3.81
C LEU A 276 -16.70 11.56 2.83
N ARG A 277 -17.67 12.42 3.15
CA ARG A 277 -17.98 13.63 2.37
C ARG A 277 -16.82 14.62 2.34
N GLU A 278 -16.10 14.79 3.45
CA GLU A 278 -14.89 15.62 3.50
C GLU A 278 -13.79 15.05 2.60
N GLU A 279 -13.56 13.75 2.65
CA GLU A 279 -12.56 13.07 1.81
C GLU A 279 -12.95 13.09 0.32
N MET A 280 -14.25 13.08 0.01
CA MET A 280 -14.76 13.35 -1.34
C MET A 280 -14.46 14.79 -1.76
N ALA A 281 -14.77 15.79 -0.92
CA ALA A 281 -14.52 17.21 -1.20
C ALA A 281 -13.03 17.51 -1.47
N ARG A 282 -12.12 16.75 -0.83
CA ARG A 282 -10.67 16.82 -1.03
C ARG A 282 -10.17 16.05 -2.25
N ASN A 283 -11.03 15.36 -3.00
CA ASN A 283 -10.68 14.45 -4.09
C ASN A 283 -9.77 13.28 -3.64
N HIS A 284 -9.95 12.79 -2.42
CA HIS A 284 -9.32 11.57 -1.96
C HIS A 284 -10.19 10.34 -2.30
N VAL A 285 -11.51 10.54 -2.31
CA VAL A 285 -12.53 9.56 -2.70
C VAL A 285 -13.43 10.11 -3.81
N ARG A 286 -13.91 9.24 -4.68
CA ARG A 286 -14.81 9.55 -5.81
C ARG A 286 -16.11 10.20 -5.32
N HIS A 287 -16.59 11.20 -6.06
CA HIS A 287 -17.75 12.03 -5.68
C HIS A 287 -19.10 11.30 -5.77
N ASP A 288 -19.14 10.13 -6.40
CA ASP A 288 -20.30 9.24 -6.48
C ASP A 288 -20.18 8.06 -5.49
N ALA A 289 -19.33 8.15 -4.45
CA ALA A 289 -19.10 7.05 -3.52
C ALA A 289 -20.40 6.52 -2.87
N PHE A 290 -21.30 7.40 -2.41
CA PHE A 290 -22.57 6.96 -1.80
C PHE A 290 -23.47 6.21 -2.78
N GLU A 291 -23.60 6.68 -4.03
CA GLU A 291 -24.35 5.98 -5.09
C GLU A 291 -23.74 4.59 -5.37
N MET A 292 -22.42 4.50 -5.38
CA MET A 292 -21.71 3.23 -5.57
C MET A 292 -21.92 2.28 -4.39
N LEU A 293 -21.94 2.78 -3.16
CA LEU A 293 -22.18 1.99 -1.95
C LEU A 293 -23.61 1.43 -1.92
N GLU A 294 -24.61 2.22 -2.31
CA GLU A 294 -26.01 1.78 -2.44
C GLU A 294 -26.16 0.63 -3.45
N ARG A 295 -25.41 0.71 -4.56
CA ARG A 295 -25.43 -0.32 -5.63
C ARG A 295 -24.57 -1.54 -5.33
N THR A 296 -23.66 -1.45 -4.37
CA THR A 296 -22.74 -2.54 -4.07
C THR A 296 -23.44 -3.61 -3.22
N PRO A 297 -23.48 -4.87 -3.69
CA PRO A 297 -24.00 -5.98 -2.90
C PRO A 297 -23.21 -6.15 -1.60
N ASP A 298 -23.88 -6.63 -0.56
CA ASP A 298 -23.20 -6.95 0.69
C ASP A 298 -22.19 -8.09 0.50
N LEU A 299 -21.10 -8.04 1.26
CA LEU A 299 -20.13 -9.12 1.27
C LEU A 299 -20.74 -10.38 1.89
N PRO A 300 -20.33 -11.59 1.45
CA PRO A 300 -20.72 -12.80 2.15
C PRO A 300 -20.26 -12.75 3.62
N PRO A 301 -20.99 -13.39 4.55
CA PRO A 301 -20.57 -13.46 5.94
C PRO A 301 -19.13 -13.99 6.07
N ALA A 302 -18.29 -13.29 6.82
CA ALA A 302 -16.94 -13.79 7.14
C ALA A 302 -17.03 -15.12 7.92
N PRO A 303 -16.09 -16.07 7.73
CA PRO A 303 -14.84 -15.94 6.97
C PRO A 303 -14.97 -16.34 5.49
N ALA A 304 -16.19 -16.41 4.92
CA ALA A 304 -16.33 -16.78 3.52
C ALA A 304 -15.62 -15.78 2.60
N HIS A 305 -14.83 -16.30 1.66
CA HIS A 305 -14.08 -15.46 0.72
C HIS A 305 -15.05 -14.61 -0.12
N PRO A 306 -14.76 -13.32 -0.41
CA PRO A 306 -15.67 -12.43 -1.13
C PRO A 306 -16.21 -13.01 -2.43
N LEU A 307 -15.39 -13.75 -3.19
CA LEU A 307 -15.79 -14.34 -4.47
C LEU A 307 -16.65 -15.62 -4.37
N THR A 308 -17.06 -16.05 -3.18
CA THR A 308 -17.81 -17.32 -2.99
C THR A 308 -19.30 -17.22 -3.28
N THR A 309 -19.90 -16.03 -3.26
CA THR A 309 -21.32 -15.84 -3.59
C THR A 309 -21.52 -15.55 -5.07
N ARG A 310 -22.54 -16.19 -5.66
CA ARG A 310 -22.88 -16.10 -7.10
C ARG A 310 -23.25 -14.69 -7.57
N ASP A 311 -23.55 -13.76 -6.66
CA ASP A 311 -23.96 -12.39 -7.01
C ASP A 311 -22.79 -11.49 -7.45
N LEU A 312 -21.55 -11.79 -7.03
CA LEU A 312 -20.38 -11.08 -7.52
C LEU A 312 -19.93 -11.57 -8.90
N ALA A 313 -20.24 -12.83 -9.25
CA ALA A 313 -19.87 -13.43 -10.54
C ALA A 313 -20.79 -13.07 -11.72
N ARG A 314 -22.01 -12.54 -11.50
CA ARG A 314 -23.05 -12.43 -12.54
C ARG A 314 -23.31 -11.06 -13.16
N ALA A 315 -22.53 -10.04 -12.80
CA ALA A 315 -22.66 -8.71 -13.41
C ALA A 315 -21.34 -8.21 -14.04
N ALA A 316 -20.61 -9.15 -14.67
CA ALA A 316 -19.51 -8.87 -15.59
C ALA A 316 -20.07 -8.36 -16.92
#